data_AF-A0A4R1YK82-F1
#
_entry.id   AF-A0A4R1YK82-F1
#
_cell.length_a   1.000
_cell.length_b   1.000
_cell.length_c   1.000
_cell.angle_alpha   90.00
_cell.angle_beta   90.00
_cell.angle_gamma   90.00
#
_symmetry.space_group_name_H-M   'P 1'
#
loop_
_entity.id
_entity.type
_entity.pdbx_description
1 polymer ?
#
loop_
_entity_poly.entity_id
_entity_poly.type
_entity_poly.pdbx_seq_one_letter_code
_entity_poly.pdbx_strand_id
1 'polypeptide(L)'
;MKSFWSSVAFRSGAYGGKPVQAHTGVANMSPDLFPQWLALFSETLSDIAPSLDAKAWFMATAERIARSLTLSLFYNPALDDPQRKPA
;
A
#
# COMPACT_ATOMS: atom_id res chain seq x y z
N MET A 1 -8.47 0.63 -10.09
CA MET A 1 -8.30 1.75 -9.13
C MET A 1 -9.60 2.31 -8.58
N LYS A 2 -10.56 2.77 -9.42
CA LYS A 2 -11.86 3.27 -8.92
C LYS A 2 -12.64 2.25 -8.08
N SER A 3 -12.79 1.03 -8.57
CA SER A 3 -13.46 -0.08 -7.85
C SER A 3 -12.77 -0.44 -6.53
N PHE A 4 -11.43 -0.46 -6.52
CA PHE A 4 -10.63 -0.69 -5.31
C PHE A 4 -10.94 0.35 -4.23
N TRP A 5 -10.75 1.64 -4.53
CA TRP A 5 -10.95 2.70 -3.54
C TRP A 5 -12.41 2.85 -3.09
N SER A 6 -13.37 2.64 -4.00
CA SER A 6 -14.78 2.57 -3.64
C SER A 6 -15.06 1.42 -2.67
N SER A 7 -14.48 0.24 -2.89
CA SER A 7 -14.63 -0.91 -2.00
C SER A 7 -13.98 -0.68 -0.65
N VAL A 8 -12.85 0.04 -0.59
CA VAL A 8 -12.17 0.36 0.67
C VAL A 8 -12.95 1.41 1.47
N ALA A 9 -13.42 2.49 0.82
CA ALA A 9 -14.16 3.56 1.47
C ALA A 9 -15.53 3.11 2.01
N PHE A 10 -16.29 2.38 1.20
CA PHE A 10 -17.65 1.96 1.57
C PHE A 10 -17.71 0.55 2.16
N ARG A 11 -16.56 -0.14 2.31
CA ARG A 11 -16.48 -1.54 2.77
C ARG A 11 -17.41 -2.48 2.01
N SER A 12 -17.64 -2.20 0.73
CA SER A 12 -18.68 -2.88 -0.06
C SER A 12 -18.26 -4.27 -0.54
N GLY A 13 -16.97 -4.61 -0.48
CA GLY A 13 -16.43 -5.85 -1.01
C GLY A 13 -16.46 -5.94 -2.55
N ALA A 14 -16.81 -4.87 -3.25
CA ALA A 14 -16.94 -4.85 -4.70
C ALA A 14 -15.61 -5.10 -5.46
N TYR A 15 -14.47 -4.98 -4.76
CA TYR A 15 -13.18 -5.32 -5.31
C TYR A 15 -12.72 -6.71 -4.85
N GLY A 16 -12.76 -7.68 -5.76
CA GLY A 16 -12.30 -9.06 -5.52
C GLY A 16 -10.83 -9.34 -5.89
N GLY A 17 -10.05 -8.30 -6.22
CA GLY A 17 -8.65 -8.48 -6.61
C GLY A 17 -7.74 -8.77 -5.41
N LYS A 18 -6.52 -9.25 -5.69
CA LYS A 18 -5.51 -9.59 -4.67
C LYS A 18 -4.36 -8.58 -4.73
N PRO A 19 -4.35 -7.53 -3.86
CA PRO A 19 -3.40 -6.43 -3.97
C PRO A 19 -1.94 -6.86 -3.99
N VAL A 20 -1.51 -7.75 -3.08
CA VAL A 20 -0.12 -8.23 -3.02
C VAL A 20 0.29 -8.88 -4.35
N GLN A 21 -0.53 -9.79 -4.87
CA GLN A 21 -0.23 -10.51 -6.12
C GLN A 21 -0.13 -9.59 -7.33
N ALA A 22 -0.89 -8.49 -7.36
CA ALA A 22 -0.80 -7.50 -8.43
C ALA A 22 0.53 -6.73 -8.45
N HIS A 23 1.28 -6.73 -7.34
CA HIS A 23 2.59 -6.07 -7.24
C HIS A 23 3.75 -7.07 -7.28
N THR A 24 3.49 -8.36 -7.03
CA THR A 24 4.49 -9.43 -7.19
C THR A 24 4.89 -9.58 -8.65
N GLY A 25 6.19 -9.66 -8.94
CA GLY A 25 6.71 -9.87 -10.29
C GLY A 25 6.77 -8.62 -11.17
N VAL A 26 6.40 -7.44 -10.65
CA VAL A 26 6.68 -6.16 -11.32
C VAL A 26 8.19 -5.92 -11.35
N ALA A 27 8.74 -5.69 -12.54
CA ALA A 27 10.17 -5.43 -12.70
C ALA A 27 10.61 -4.16 -11.95
N ASN A 28 11.80 -4.20 -11.34
CA ASN A 28 12.40 -3.08 -10.60
C ASN A 28 11.56 -2.58 -9.40
N MET A 29 10.68 -3.43 -8.86
CA MET A 29 9.93 -3.14 -7.65
C MET A 29 10.87 -3.04 -6.44
N SER A 30 10.82 -1.92 -5.72
CA SER A 30 11.66 -1.62 -4.55
C SER A 30 10.83 -1.02 -3.40
N PRO A 31 11.18 -1.24 -2.12
CA PRO A 31 10.52 -0.60 -0.98
C PRO A 31 10.42 0.93 -1.09
N ASP A 32 11.44 1.57 -1.66
CA ASP A 32 11.53 3.04 -1.76
C ASP A 32 10.50 3.65 -2.71
N LEU A 33 9.87 2.84 -3.57
CA LEU A 33 8.79 3.29 -4.44
C LEU A 33 7.51 3.58 -3.66
N PHE A 34 7.30 2.96 -2.49
CA PHE A 34 6.08 3.16 -1.69
C PHE A 34 6.01 4.57 -1.07
N PRO A 35 7.07 5.09 -0.42
CA PRO A 35 7.12 6.49 -0.01
C PRO A 35 6.94 7.49 -1.16
N GLN A 36 7.57 7.24 -2.31
CA GLN A 36 7.40 8.09 -3.50
C GLN A 36 5.95 8.10 -4.00
N TRP A 37 5.33 6.92 -4.06
CA TRP A 37 3.92 6.80 -4.41
C TRP A 37 3.01 7.55 -3.42
N LEU A 38 3.27 7.47 -2.11
CA LEU A 38 2.52 8.19 -1.09
C LEU A 38 2.64 9.72 -1.24
N ALA A 39 3.83 10.22 -1.60
CA ALA A 39 4.02 11.65 -1.88
C ALA A 39 3.15 12.11 -3.06
N LEU A 40 3.22 11.42 -4.19
CA LEU A 40 2.41 11.71 -5.38
C LEU A 40 0.90 11.57 -5.09
N PHE A 41 0.52 10.58 -4.28
CA PHE A 41 -0.88 10.39 -3.87
C PHE A 41 -1.37 11.55 -3.00
N SER A 42 -0.54 12.05 -2.09
CA SER A 42 -0.84 13.23 -1.25
C SER A 42 -0.99 14.50 -2.07
N GLU A 43 -0.11 14.71 -3.07
CA GLU A 43 -0.23 15.83 -4.02
C GLU A 43 -1.57 15.76 -4.75
N THR A 44 -1.90 14.59 -5.32
CA THR A 44 -3.18 14.38 -6.00
C THR A 44 -4.39 14.68 -5.09
N LEU A 45 -4.36 14.24 -3.84
CA LEU A 45 -5.43 14.54 -2.88
C LEU A 45 -5.49 16.02 -2.50
N SER A 46 -4.37 16.74 -2.55
CA SER A 46 -4.36 18.19 -2.34
C SER A 46 -5.15 18.92 -3.41
N ASP A 47 -5.13 18.39 -4.63
CA ASP A 47 -5.80 19.00 -5.79
C ASP A 47 -7.29 18.65 -5.85
N ILE A 48 -7.68 17.43 -5.46
CA ILE A 48 -9.02 16.90 -5.76
C ILE A 48 -9.88 16.56 -4.54
N ALA A 49 -9.31 16.47 -3.33
CA ALA A 49 -10.10 16.03 -2.18
C ALA A 49 -11.17 17.08 -1.84
N PRO A 50 -12.42 16.65 -1.58
CA PRO A 50 -13.52 17.58 -1.29
C PRO A 50 -13.42 18.23 0.10
N SER A 51 -12.58 17.70 0.98
CA SER A 51 -12.33 18.24 2.31
C SER A 51 -10.99 17.76 2.88
N LEU A 52 -10.49 18.48 3.90
CA LEU A 52 -9.29 18.07 4.64
C LEU A 52 -9.48 16.70 5.32
N ASP A 53 -10.66 16.44 5.86
CA ASP A 53 -10.98 15.15 6.50
C ASP A 53 -10.96 14.00 5.48
N ALA A 54 -11.48 14.23 4.26
CA ALA A 54 -11.41 13.25 3.19
C ALA A 54 -9.96 12.96 2.82
N LYS A 55 -9.13 14.00 2.62
CA LYS A 55 -7.69 13.85 2.35
C LYS A 55 -7.01 13.05 3.47
N ALA A 56 -7.25 13.40 4.73
CA ALA A 56 -6.65 12.74 5.88
C ALA A 56 -7.03 11.24 5.95
N TRP A 57 -8.30 10.91 5.72
CA TRP A 57 -8.78 9.53 5.71
C TRP A 57 -8.14 8.70 4.58
N PHE A 58 -8.05 9.26 3.38
CA PHE A 58 -7.42 8.58 2.25
C PHE A 58 -5.92 8.39 2.47
N MET A 59 -5.22 9.39 3.02
CA MET A 59 -3.79 9.28 3.34
C MET A 59 -3.53 8.20 4.40
N ALA A 60 -4.24 8.23 5.53
CA ALA A 60 -4.07 7.22 6.58
C ALA A 60 -4.34 5.78 6.06
N THR A 61 -5.31 5.65 5.16
CA THR A 61 -5.63 4.37 4.51
C THR A 61 -4.55 3.94 3.52
N ALA A 62 -4.07 4.85 2.67
CA ALA A 62 -3.00 4.60 1.71
C ALA A 62 -1.70 4.19 2.40
N GLU A 63 -1.34 4.87 3.50
CA GLU A 63 -0.17 4.52 4.30
C GLU A 63 -0.27 3.11 4.89
N ARG A 64 -1.43 2.73 5.43
CA ARG A 64 -1.64 1.37 5.95
C ARG A 64 -1.51 0.31 4.85
N ILE A 65 -2.04 0.59 3.67
CA ILE A 65 -1.93 -0.29 2.51
C ILE A 65 -0.47 -0.39 2.07
N ALA A 66 0.24 0.74 1.94
CA ALA A 66 1.65 0.78 1.59
C ALA A 66 2.49 -0.05 2.58
N ARG A 67 2.33 0.17 3.89
CA ARG A 67 3.01 -0.63 4.93
C ARG A 67 2.75 -2.13 4.76
N SER A 68 1.49 -2.52 4.55
CA SER A 68 1.11 -3.93 4.37
C SER A 68 1.73 -4.53 3.10
N LEU A 69 1.76 -3.78 1.99
CA LEU A 69 2.35 -4.24 0.73
C LEU A 69 3.87 -4.35 0.85
N THR A 70 4.54 -3.34 1.41
CA THR A 70 5.99 -3.37 1.64
C THR A 70 6.39 -4.57 2.49
N LEU A 71 5.69 -4.82 3.60
CA LEU A 71 5.92 -6.01 4.42
C LEU A 71 5.70 -7.28 3.59
N SER A 72 4.58 -7.39 2.90
CA SER A 72 4.24 -8.62 2.16
C SER A 72 5.19 -8.94 0.99
N LEU A 73 5.82 -7.91 0.39
CA LEU A 73 6.66 -8.07 -0.80
C LEU A 73 8.14 -8.25 -0.46
N PHE A 74 8.62 -7.68 0.63
CA PHE A 74 10.06 -7.57 0.91
C PHE A 74 10.50 -8.14 2.25
N TYR A 75 9.58 -8.35 3.20
CA TYR A 75 9.94 -8.93 4.49
C TYR A 75 9.97 -10.46 4.40
N ASN A 76 11.08 -11.04 4.85
CA ASN A 76 11.23 -12.48 5.01
C ASN A 76 11.47 -12.79 6.50
N PRO A 77 10.48 -13.35 7.22
CA PRO A 77 10.62 -13.65 8.65
C PRO A 77 11.73 -14.65 8.95
N ALA A 78 12.16 -15.47 7.98
CA ALA A 78 13.29 -16.37 8.17
C ALA A 78 14.66 -15.66 8.27
N LEU A 79 14.73 -14.36 7.98
CA LEU A 79 15.92 -13.55 8.23
C LEU A 79 16.04 -13.13 9.69
N ASP A 80 14.91 -13.04 10.39
CA ASP A 80 14.82 -12.59 11.79
C ASP A 80 14.71 -13.78 12.77
N ASP A 81 14.88 -15.01 12.29
CA ASP A 81 14.85 -16.20 13.13
C ASP A 81 16.06 -16.21 14.09
N PRO A 82 15.85 -16.11 15.41
CA PRO A 82 16.94 -16.08 16.39
C PRO A 82 17.71 -17.41 16.46
N GLN A 83 17.18 -18.49 15.89
CA GLN A 83 17.83 -19.80 15.81
C GLN A 83 18.62 -19.99 14.51
N ARG A 84 18.58 -19.03 13.59
CA ARG A 84 19.30 -19.10 12.31
C ARG A 84 20.81 -19.06 12.57
N LYS A 85 21.50 -20.17 12.29
CA LYS A 85 22.96 -20.23 12.31
C LYS A 85 23.53 -19.38 11.17
N PRO A 86 24.53 -18.50 11.43
CA PRO A 86 25.22 -17.82 10.35
C PRO A 86 25.92 -18.84 9.44
N ALA A 87 25.90 -18.55 8.14
CA ALA A 87 26.56 -19.36 7.11
C ALA A 87 28.08 -19.18 7.14
#